data_AF-A0A2U1BB74-F1
#
_entry.id   AF-A0A2U1BB74-F1
#
_cell.length_a   1.000
_cell.length_b   1.000
_cell.length_c   1.000
_cell.angle_alpha   90.00
_cell.angle_beta   90.00
_cell.angle_gamma   90.00
#
_symmetry.space_group_name_H-M   'P 1'
#
loop_
_entity.id
_entity.type
_entity.pdbx_description
1 polymer ?
#
loop_
_entity_poly.entity_id
_entity_poly.type
_entity_poly.pdbx_seq_one_letter_code
_entity_poly.pdbx_strand_id
1 'polypeptide(L)'
;MGDIPRPQDNWNEYRWEQEIRRDERRISCYYRELPACLDLPGEEDMIFSSLLSQPDLVPIGGNADSLRVWHSESEEEDDDEFDAGTPARTGSEIIDQLDRLAVEWNVLSVTRLRADFELPGLGISCAYGKLLARTADFINLDDKDDRALKLSLGKRALSDLNELTGELERLGREQRSIKVQALLHVEMLSHVRERLLDQLQRIREQQ
;
A
#
# COMPACT_ATOMS: atom_id res chain seq x y z
N MET A 1 -13.56 -0.96 33.55
CA MET A 1 -12.71 -2.09 33.13
C MET A 1 -11.57 -1.47 32.37
N GLY A 2 -10.33 -1.68 32.78
CA GLY A 2 -9.19 -1.15 32.03
C GLY A 2 -9.03 -1.96 30.75
N ASP A 3 -9.02 -1.29 29.60
CA ASP A 3 -8.67 -1.93 28.34
C ASP A 3 -7.30 -2.57 28.51
N ILE A 4 -7.23 -3.89 28.30
CA ILE A 4 -5.97 -4.61 28.24
C ILE A 4 -5.26 -4.04 27.00
N PRO A 5 -4.08 -3.41 27.14
CA PRO A 5 -3.39 -2.83 25.99
C PRO A 5 -3.21 -3.89 24.92
N ARG A 6 -3.57 -3.57 23.68
CA ARG A 6 -3.29 -4.47 22.57
C ARG A 6 -1.77 -4.65 22.53
N PRO A 7 -1.24 -5.86 22.26
CA PRO A 7 0.20 -6.09 22.22
C PRO A 7 0.96 -5.10 21.31
N GLN A 8 0.26 -4.56 20.32
CA GLN A 8 0.67 -3.59 19.31
C GLN A 8 0.90 -2.17 19.88
N ASP A 9 0.26 -1.79 20.99
CA ASP A 9 0.31 -0.44 21.58
C ASP A 9 1.74 -0.06 22.05
N ASN A 10 2.62 -1.04 22.22
CA ASN A 10 4.03 -0.86 22.61
C ASN A 10 5.02 -1.24 21.52
N TRP A 11 4.57 -1.45 20.28
CA TRP A 11 5.47 -1.82 19.20
C TRP A 11 6.32 -0.65 18.75
N ASN A 12 7.61 -0.92 18.61
CA ASN A 12 8.51 0.01 17.94
C ASN A 12 8.37 -0.12 16.42
N GLU A 13 8.98 0.83 15.72
CA GLU A 13 8.96 0.92 14.25
C GLU A 13 9.39 -0.40 13.56
N TYR A 14 10.40 -1.09 14.09
CA TYR A 14 10.91 -2.33 13.49
C TYR A 14 9.91 -3.50 13.60
N ARG A 15 9.15 -3.56 14.69
CA ARG A 15 8.11 -4.58 14.86
C ARG A 15 6.94 -4.34 13.91
N TRP A 16 6.54 -3.06 13.76
CA TRP A 16 5.54 -2.69 12.77
C TRP A 16 5.96 -3.04 11.35
N GLU A 17 7.21 -2.77 10.96
CA GLU A 17 7.73 -3.15 9.64
C GLU A 17 7.71 -4.67 9.42
N GLN A 18 8.06 -5.45 10.44
CA GLN A 18 8.00 -6.91 10.35
C GLN A 18 6.57 -7.40 10.15
N GLU A 19 5.61 -6.80 10.85
CA GLU A 19 4.21 -7.17 10.72
C GLU A 19 3.63 -6.78 9.37
N ILE A 20 3.90 -5.56 8.88
CA ILE A 20 3.51 -5.12 7.54
C ILE A 20 4.04 -6.09 6.47
N ARG A 21 5.28 -6.56 6.60
CA ARG A 21 5.83 -7.57 5.66
C ARG A 21 5.13 -8.92 5.75
N ARG A 22 4.71 -9.35 6.95
CA ARG A 22 3.94 -10.60 7.11
C ARG A 22 2.56 -10.45 6.51
N ASP A 23 1.96 -9.28 6.67
CA ASP A 23 0.67 -8.91 6.09
C ASP A 23 0.70 -8.99 4.56
N GLU A 24 1.67 -8.34 3.92
CA GLU A 24 1.87 -8.43 2.46
C GLU A 24 2.09 -9.87 1.97
N ARG A 25 2.77 -10.71 2.76
CA ARG A 25 2.96 -12.14 2.43
C ARG A 25 1.66 -12.93 2.55
N ARG A 26 0.84 -12.64 3.56
CA ARG A 26 -0.49 -13.23 3.71
C ARG A 26 -1.37 -12.90 2.50
N ILE A 27 -1.43 -11.62 2.11
CA ILE A 27 -2.15 -11.16 0.91
C ILE A 27 -1.63 -11.88 -0.35
N SER A 28 -0.30 -11.95 -0.51
CA SER A 28 0.31 -12.62 -1.66
C SER A 28 0.00 -14.12 -1.72
N CYS A 29 -0.03 -14.80 -0.58
CA CYS A 29 -0.38 -16.21 -0.51
C CYS A 29 -1.87 -16.43 -0.82
N TYR A 30 -2.74 -15.58 -0.29
CA TYR A 30 -4.17 -15.60 -0.59
C TYR A 30 -4.42 -15.53 -2.11
N TYR A 31 -3.91 -14.49 -2.78
CA TYR A 31 -4.13 -14.31 -4.22
C TYR A 31 -3.42 -15.35 -5.09
N ARG A 32 -2.39 -16.02 -4.57
CA ARG A 32 -1.75 -17.13 -5.28
C ARG A 32 -2.61 -18.39 -5.26
N GLU A 33 -3.35 -18.62 -4.18
CA GLU A 33 -4.21 -19.80 -4.02
C GLU A 33 -5.58 -19.61 -4.65
N LEU A 34 -6.06 -18.37 -4.71
CA LEU A 34 -7.38 -18.01 -5.24
C LEU A 34 -7.72 -18.69 -6.58
N PRO A 35 -6.86 -18.72 -7.62
CA PRO A 35 -7.23 -19.35 -8.90
C PRO A 35 -7.50 -20.86 -8.83
N ALA A 36 -6.93 -21.56 -7.84
CA ALA A 36 -7.13 -23.00 -7.65
C ALA A 36 -8.37 -23.31 -6.79
N CYS A 37 -8.84 -22.32 -6.03
CA CYS A 37 -9.98 -22.43 -5.14
C CYS A 37 -11.25 -21.78 -5.70
N LEU A 38 -11.12 -20.90 -6.69
CA LEU A 38 -12.23 -20.17 -7.29
C LEU A 38 -13.36 -21.12 -7.72
N ASP A 39 -14.59 -20.76 -7.36
CA ASP A 39 -15.83 -21.48 -7.68
C ASP A 39 -15.98 -22.83 -6.94
N LEU A 40 -15.14 -23.12 -5.95
CA LEU A 40 -15.30 -24.30 -5.09
C LEU A 40 -16.20 -23.99 -3.88
N PRO A 41 -17.03 -24.96 -3.42
CA PRO A 41 -17.80 -24.78 -2.20
C PRO A 41 -16.86 -24.65 -0.99
N GLY A 42 -16.92 -23.52 -0.30
CA GLY A 42 -16.04 -23.22 0.85
C GLY A 42 -14.62 -22.81 0.45
N GLU A 43 -14.45 -22.19 -0.73
CA GLU A 43 -13.15 -21.71 -1.24
C GLU A 43 -12.33 -20.92 -0.22
N GLU A 44 -12.96 -20.02 0.53
CA GLU A 44 -12.30 -19.20 1.55
C GLU A 44 -11.71 -20.04 2.67
N ASP A 45 -12.48 -21.02 3.18
CA ASP A 45 -12.04 -21.91 4.25
C ASP A 45 -10.82 -22.75 3.81
N MET A 46 -10.77 -23.11 2.53
CA MET A 46 -9.64 -23.84 1.95
C MET A 46 -8.37 -22.98 1.94
N ILE A 47 -8.47 -21.73 1.48
CA ILE A 47 -7.35 -20.78 1.44
C ILE A 47 -6.87 -20.44 2.87
N PHE A 48 -7.79 -20.16 3.79
CA PHE A 48 -7.43 -19.86 5.18
C PHE A 48 -6.79 -21.05 5.89
N SER A 49 -7.24 -22.28 5.61
CA SER A 49 -6.59 -23.48 6.13
C SER A 49 -5.13 -23.59 5.67
N SER A 50 -4.85 -23.23 4.42
CA SER A 50 -3.48 -23.19 3.89
C SER A 50 -2.64 -22.09 4.55
N LEU A 51 -3.20 -20.87 4.72
CA LEU A 51 -2.53 -19.76 5.39
C LEU A 51 -2.17 -20.11 6.84
N LEU A 52 -3.11 -20.72 7.59
CA LEU A 52 -2.90 -21.13 8.98
C LEU A 52 -1.90 -22.28 9.13
N SER A 53 -1.71 -23.08 8.08
CA SER A 53 -0.67 -24.12 8.06
C SER A 53 0.75 -23.55 8.03
N GLN A 54 0.91 -22.27 7.70
CA GLN A 54 2.20 -21.58 7.64
C GLN A 54 2.39 -20.70 8.89
N PRO A 55 3.25 -21.08 9.86
CA PRO A 55 3.37 -20.39 11.14
C PRO A 55 3.73 -18.90 11.03
N ASP A 56 4.50 -18.52 9.99
CA ASP A 56 4.93 -17.14 9.75
C ASP A 56 3.81 -16.23 9.22
N LEU A 57 2.68 -16.80 8.80
CA LEU A 57 1.53 -16.09 8.24
C LEU A 57 0.37 -15.94 9.23
N VAL A 58 0.49 -16.47 10.45
CA VAL A 58 -0.52 -16.28 11.50
C VAL A 58 -0.36 -14.88 12.10
N PRO A 59 -1.42 -14.05 12.17
CA PRO A 59 -1.35 -12.72 12.78
C PRO A 59 -0.91 -12.76 14.25
N ILE A 60 -0.05 -11.83 14.67
CA ILE A 60 0.42 -11.80 16.06
C ILE A 60 -0.73 -11.43 16.99
N GLY A 61 -1.12 -12.35 17.87
CA GLY A 61 -2.20 -12.14 18.84
C GLY A 61 -3.61 -12.36 18.31
N GLY A 62 -3.74 -12.81 17.05
CA GLY A 62 -5.02 -13.16 16.43
C GLY A 62 -5.31 -14.67 16.44
N ASN A 63 -6.53 -15.02 16.02
CA ASN A 63 -6.97 -16.38 15.69
C ASN A 63 -7.30 -16.48 14.18
N ALA A 64 -7.71 -17.66 13.72
CA ALA A 64 -8.15 -17.87 12.33
C ALA A 64 -9.23 -16.86 11.88
N ASP A 65 -10.16 -16.53 12.77
CA ASP A 65 -11.23 -15.58 12.48
C ASP A 65 -10.71 -14.14 12.30
N SER A 66 -9.53 -13.81 12.85
CA SER A 66 -8.88 -12.50 12.63
C SER A 66 -8.46 -12.29 11.17
N LEU A 67 -8.27 -13.35 10.39
CA LEU A 67 -8.00 -13.26 8.95
C LEU A 67 -9.28 -13.04 8.13
N ARG A 68 -10.43 -13.47 8.65
CA ARG A 68 -11.73 -13.31 7.97
C ARG A 68 -12.26 -11.88 8.07
N VAL A 69 -11.76 -11.08 9.02
CA VAL A 69 -12.08 -9.65 9.15
C VAL A 69 -11.70 -8.87 7.88
N TRP A 70 -10.67 -9.31 7.14
CA TRP A 70 -10.26 -8.71 5.87
C TRP A 70 -11.36 -8.65 4.81
N HIS A 71 -12.37 -9.52 4.91
CA HIS A 71 -13.51 -9.57 3.99
C HIS A 71 -14.82 -9.06 4.63
N SER A 72 -14.89 -8.91 5.96
CA SER A 72 -16.12 -8.44 6.62
C SER A 72 -16.29 -6.93 6.57
N GLU A 73 -15.20 -6.17 6.48
CA GLU A 73 -15.24 -4.70 6.40
C GLU A 73 -15.63 -4.19 5.00
N SER A 74 -15.76 -5.06 3.99
CA SER A 74 -16.17 -4.66 2.63
C SER A 74 -17.69 -4.69 2.39
N GLU A 75 -18.52 -5.12 3.35
CA GLU A 75 -19.98 -5.11 3.20
C GLU A 75 -20.65 -3.83 3.76
N GLU A 76 -19.90 -3.00 4.49
CA GLU A 76 -20.26 -1.61 4.68
C GLU A 76 -19.54 -0.84 3.58
N GLU A 77 -20.15 -0.77 2.39
CA GLU A 77 -20.01 0.40 1.54
C GLU A 77 -20.47 1.59 2.39
N ASP A 78 -19.58 2.08 3.27
CA ASP A 78 -19.65 3.44 3.74
C ASP A 78 -19.53 4.26 2.45
N ASP A 79 -20.70 4.70 2.02
CA ASP A 79 -20.94 5.89 1.24
C ASP A 79 -20.22 7.02 2.00
N ASP A 80 -18.89 7.02 1.97
CA ASP A 80 -18.02 8.10 2.35
C ASP A 80 -18.30 9.20 1.32
N GLU A 81 -19.46 9.83 1.48
CA GLU A 81 -19.73 11.17 1.04
C GLU A 81 -18.52 11.96 1.48
N PHE A 82 -17.61 12.20 0.52
CA PHE A 82 -16.33 12.86 0.70
C PHE A 82 -16.55 14.04 1.64
N ASP A 83 -16.22 13.87 2.93
CA ASP A 83 -16.57 14.86 3.95
C ASP A 83 -15.71 16.08 3.70
N ALA A 84 -16.23 16.98 2.86
CA ALA A 84 -15.61 18.23 2.48
C ALA A 84 -15.41 19.16 3.69
N GLY A 85 -15.89 18.75 4.88
CA GLY A 85 -15.69 19.41 6.16
C GLY A 85 -14.49 18.95 6.97
N THR A 86 -13.89 17.78 6.69
CA THR A 86 -12.69 17.35 7.40
C THR A 86 -11.49 18.17 6.93
N PRO A 87 -10.82 18.95 7.81
CA PRO A 87 -9.69 19.76 7.40
C PRO A 87 -8.58 18.86 6.85
N ALA A 88 -8.13 19.18 5.63
CA ALA A 88 -7.03 18.50 4.98
C ALA A 88 -5.85 18.35 5.93
N ARG A 89 -5.46 17.11 6.23
CA ARG A 89 -4.30 16.83 7.08
C ARG A 89 -3.05 17.33 6.38
N THR A 90 -2.08 17.77 7.18
CA THR A 90 -0.78 18.19 6.66
C THR A 90 -0.17 17.07 5.82
N GLY A 91 0.10 17.32 4.54
CA GLY A 91 0.64 16.33 3.61
C GLY A 91 -0.41 15.61 2.75
N SER A 92 -1.70 15.93 2.86
CA SER A 92 -2.76 15.37 2.00
C SER A 92 -2.50 15.62 0.52
N GLU A 93 -1.84 16.72 0.20
CA GLU A 93 -1.55 17.11 -1.17
C GLU A 93 -0.49 16.20 -1.84
N ILE A 94 0.18 15.34 -1.06
CA ILE A 94 1.02 14.26 -1.58
C ILE A 94 0.14 13.17 -2.21
N ILE A 95 -1.01 12.87 -1.56
CA ILE A 95 -1.99 11.89 -2.05
C ILE A 95 -2.57 12.37 -3.38
N ASP A 96 -3.01 13.64 -3.44
CA ASP A 96 -3.52 14.25 -4.68
C ASP A 96 -2.52 14.18 -5.84
N GLN A 97 -1.23 14.38 -5.54
CA GLN A 97 -0.17 14.33 -6.55
C GLN A 97 0.05 12.90 -7.05
N LEU A 98 0.08 11.91 -6.14
CA LEU A 98 0.19 10.51 -6.51
C LEU A 98 -1.02 10.02 -7.32
N ASP A 99 -2.22 10.47 -6.97
CA ASP A 99 -3.47 10.10 -7.65
C ASP A 99 -3.47 10.58 -9.10
N ARG A 100 -3.11 11.85 -9.32
CA ARG A 100 -2.94 12.42 -10.66
C ARG A 100 -1.92 11.64 -11.48
N LEU A 101 -0.76 11.31 -10.90
CA LEU A 101 0.27 10.54 -11.59
C LEU A 101 -0.20 9.12 -11.92
N ALA A 102 -0.99 8.49 -11.06
CA ALA A 102 -1.58 7.18 -11.32
C ALA A 102 -2.58 7.24 -12.49
N VAL A 103 -3.43 8.27 -12.53
CA VAL A 103 -4.38 8.50 -13.64
C VAL A 103 -3.64 8.75 -14.95
N GLU A 104 -2.63 9.62 -14.96
CA GLU A 104 -1.80 9.90 -16.13
C GLU A 104 -1.09 8.64 -16.63
N TRP A 105 -0.57 7.82 -15.71
CA TRP A 105 0.05 6.54 -16.03
C TRP A 105 -0.95 5.60 -16.70
N ASN A 106 -2.16 5.47 -16.14
CA ASN A 106 -3.19 4.60 -16.69
C ASN A 106 -3.57 5.02 -18.12
N VAL A 107 -3.73 6.32 -18.37
CA VAL A 107 -3.96 6.84 -19.73
C VAL A 107 -2.80 6.51 -20.67
N LEU A 108 -1.56 6.70 -20.21
CA LEU A 108 -0.36 6.38 -21.00
C LEU A 108 -0.30 4.88 -21.33
N SER A 109 -0.57 4.03 -20.33
CA SER A 109 -0.50 2.57 -20.44
C SER A 109 -1.49 2.03 -21.47
N VAL A 110 -2.72 2.56 -21.50
CA VAL A 110 -3.74 2.11 -22.45
C VAL A 110 -3.47 2.63 -23.87
N THR A 111 -2.88 3.82 -24.01
CA THR A 111 -2.78 4.50 -25.31
C THR A 111 -1.45 4.35 -26.03
N ARG A 112 -0.36 4.06 -25.31
CA ARG A 112 1.00 4.10 -25.87
C ARG A 112 1.79 2.81 -25.65
N LEU A 113 1.37 1.95 -24.74
CA LEU A 113 2.11 0.76 -24.37
C LEU A 113 1.91 -0.32 -25.44
N ARG A 114 2.97 -1.07 -25.75
CA ARG A 114 2.84 -2.21 -26.66
C ARG A 114 2.21 -3.40 -25.94
N ALA A 115 1.57 -4.28 -26.70
CA ALA A 115 0.91 -5.48 -26.17
C ALA A 115 1.85 -6.37 -25.32
N ASP A 116 3.13 -6.47 -25.71
CA ASP A 116 4.14 -7.25 -24.98
C ASP A 116 4.51 -6.67 -23.60
N PHE A 117 4.07 -5.44 -23.31
CA PHE A 117 4.26 -4.80 -22.02
C PHE A 117 2.98 -4.66 -21.20
N GLU A 118 1.81 -5.14 -21.65
CA GLU A 118 0.54 -4.94 -20.93
C GLU A 118 0.61 -5.37 -19.46
N LEU A 119 1.20 -6.54 -19.18
CA LEU A 119 1.38 -7.03 -17.81
C LEU A 119 2.36 -6.14 -16.99
N PRO A 120 3.58 -5.82 -17.47
CA PRO A 120 4.42 -4.81 -16.82
C PRO A 120 3.73 -3.46 -16.60
N GLY A 121 2.92 -3.00 -17.56
CA GLY A 121 2.20 -1.74 -17.48
C GLY A 121 1.14 -1.75 -16.39
N LEU A 122 0.36 -2.83 -16.31
CA LEU A 122 -0.59 -3.09 -15.23
C LEU A 122 0.12 -3.20 -13.87
N GLY A 123 1.30 -3.84 -13.83
CA GLY A 123 2.13 -3.91 -12.62
C GLY A 123 2.49 -2.53 -12.07
N ILE A 124 2.80 -1.56 -12.94
CA ILE A 124 3.05 -0.18 -12.54
C ILE A 124 1.77 0.50 -12.03
N SER A 125 0.61 0.24 -12.65
CA SER A 125 -0.69 0.73 -12.14
C SER A 125 -0.99 0.20 -10.73
N CYS A 126 -0.75 -1.10 -10.49
CA CYS A 126 -0.89 -1.69 -9.17
C CYS A 126 0.11 -1.11 -8.17
N ALA A 127 1.35 -0.84 -8.58
CA ALA A 127 2.36 -0.21 -7.74
C ALA A 127 1.97 1.22 -7.33
N TYR A 128 1.37 2.00 -8.24
CA TYR A 128 0.77 3.30 -7.89
C TYR A 128 -0.35 3.15 -6.86
N GLY A 129 -1.30 2.22 -7.07
CA GLY A 129 -2.39 1.98 -6.11
C GLY A 129 -1.86 1.56 -4.72
N LYS A 130 -0.87 0.68 -4.69
CA LYS A 130 -0.20 0.24 -3.45
C LYS A 130 0.52 1.40 -2.74
N LEU A 131 1.16 2.30 -3.48
CA LEU A 131 1.84 3.48 -2.94
C LEU A 131 0.82 4.51 -2.42
N LEU A 132 -0.29 4.71 -3.14
CA LEU A 132 -1.39 5.58 -2.75
C LEU A 132 -2.01 5.17 -1.43
N ALA A 133 -2.48 3.93 -1.33
CA ALA A 133 -3.11 3.41 -0.11
C ALA A 133 -2.19 3.59 1.11
N ARG A 134 -0.92 3.18 0.98
CA ARG A 134 0.06 3.31 2.07
C ARG A 134 0.39 4.76 2.42
N THR A 135 0.40 5.65 1.43
CA THR A 135 0.63 7.08 1.68
C THR A 135 -0.58 7.70 2.38
N ALA A 136 -1.79 7.30 2.01
CA ALA A 136 -3.00 7.71 2.69
C ALA A 136 -2.98 7.26 4.17
N ASP A 137 -2.69 5.99 4.44
CA ASP A 137 -2.53 5.47 5.81
C ASP A 137 -1.48 6.27 6.59
N PHE A 138 -0.31 6.51 5.97
CA PHE A 138 0.76 7.29 6.57
C PHE A 138 0.30 8.70 6.95
N ILE A 139 -0.40 9.42 6.08
CA ILE A 139 -0.86 10.79 6.35
C ILE A 139 -2.02 10.81 7.36
N ASN A 140 -2.91 9.82 7.30
CA ASN A 140 -4.17 9.78 8.05
C ASN A 140 -4.07 9.10 9.42
N LEU A 141 -2.94 8.48 9.79
CA LEU A 141 -2.71 8.03 11.15
C LEU A 141 -2.45 9.21 12.12
N ASP A 142 -2.83 9.04 13.39
CA ASP A 142 -2.57 10.02 14.44
C ASP A 142 -1.08 10.02 14.85
N ASP A 143 -0.52 11.20 15.09
CA ASP A 143 0.90 11.37 15.42
C ASP A 143 1.24 10.92 16.86
N LYS A 144 0.27 10.89 17.79
CA LYS A 144 0.51 10.64 19.21
C LYS A 144 0.47 9.16 19.56
N ASP A 145 -0.59 8.49 19.14
CA ASP A 145 -0.85 7.11 19.55
C ASP A 145 -0.16 6.11 18.61
N ASP A 146 -0.08 6.42 17.31
CA ASP A 146 0.43 5.50 16.28
C ASP A 146 1.79 5.91 15.70
N ARG A 147 2.56 6.74 16.41
CA ARG A 147 3.82 7.31 15.90
C ARG A 147 4.77 6.27 15.31
N ALA A 148 4.94 5.13 15.99
CA ALA A 148 5.84 4.07 15.55
C ALA A 148 5.38 3.38 14.26
N LEU A 149 4.07 3.16 14.13
CA LEU A 149 3.44 2.62 12.92
C LEU A 149 3.55 3.64 11.78
N LYS A 150 3.24 4.91 12.05
CA LYS A 150 3.33 6.01 11.08
C LYS A 150 4.75 6.15 10.52
N LEU A 151 5.78 6.11 11.37
CA LEU A 151 7.19 6.10 10.92
C LEU A 151 7.53 4.88 10.04
N SER A 152 7.00 3.70 10.39
CA SER A 152 7.20 2.49 9.60
C SER A 152 6.54 2.62 8.22
N LEU A 153 5.30 3.07 8.15
CA LEU A 153 4.55 3.26 6.91
C LEU A 153 5.20 4.29 6.00
N GLY A 154 5.65 5.43 6.53
CA GLY A 154 6.34 6.44 5.72
C GLY A 154 7.66 5.93 5.13
N LYS A 155 8.45 5.17 5.90
CA LYS A 155 9.66 4.51 5.36
C LYS A 155 9.33 3.49 4.29
N ARG A 156 8.23 2.76 4.47
CA ARG A 156 7.77 1.77 3.52
C ARG A 156 7.28 2.41 2.23
N ALA A 157 6.49 3.48 2.31
CA ALA A 157 6.06 4.27 1.15
C ALA A 157 7.26 4.80 0.34
N LEU A 158 8.34 5.23 1.00
CA LEU A 158 9.59 5.58 0.31
C LEU A 158 10.24 4.40 -0.43
N SER A 159 10.17 3.18 0.14
CA SER A 159 10.63 1.97 -0.53
C SER A 159 9.81 1.67 -1.77
N ASP A 160 8.47 1.69 -1.66
CA ASP A 160 7.59 1.42 -2.81
C ASP A 160 7.75 2.49 -3.90
N LEU A 161 7.99 3.75 -3.53
CA LEU A 161 8.31 4.82 -4.48
C LEU A 161 9.58 4.53 -5.27
N ASN A 162 10.63 4.03 -4.61
CA ASN A 162 11.88 3.66 -5.28
C ASN A 162 11.67 2.46 -6.23
N GLU A 163 10.89 1.46 -5.83
CA GLU A 163 10.53 0.32 -6.68
C GLU A 163 9.76 0.79 -7.92
N LEU A 164 8.73 1.61 -7.74
CA LEU A 164 7.93 2.21 -8.81
C LEU A 164 8.79 3.02 -9.79
N THR A 165 9.70 3.82 -9.25
CA THR A 165 10.66 4.61 -10.05
C THR A 165 11.53 3.70 -10.90
N GLY A 166 12.07 2.62 -10.32
CA GLY A 166 12.88 1.63 -11.03
C GLY A 166 12.11 0.94 -12.16
N GLU A 167 10.83 0.59 -11.94
CA GLU A 167 9.99 -0.04 -12.96
C GLU A 167 9.67 0.92 -14.11
N LEU A 168 9.37 2.19 -13.82
CA LEU A 168 9.19 3.23 -14.85
C LEU A 168 10.44 3.42 -15.70
N GLU A 169 11.62 3.52 -15.08
CA GLU A 169 12.89 3.64 -15.79
C GLU A 169 13.21 2.39 -16.63
N ARG A 170 12.96 1.20 -16.08
CA ARG A 170 13.14 -0.07 -16.79
C ARG A 170 12.26 -0.11 -18.03
N LEU A 171 10.98 0.16 -17.88
CA LEU A 171 10.02 0.12 -18.98
C LEU A 171 10.29 1.22 -20.02
N GLY A 172 10.65 2.43 -19.60
CA GLY A 172 11.06 3.51 -20.51
C GLY A 172 12.33 3.20 -21.30
N ARG A 173 13.24 2.38 -20.76
CA ARG A 173 14.42 1.88 -21.50
C ARG A 173 14.04 0.82 -22.52
N GLU A 174 13.13 -0.09 -22.17
CA GLU A 174 12.68 -1.18 -23.02
C GLU A 174 11.77 -0.69 -24.16
N GLN A 175 10.87 0.25 -23.88
CA GLN A 175 10.01 0.89 -24.86
C GLN A 175 10.34 2.38 -25.03
N ARG A 176 11.29 2.67 -25.94
CA ARG A 176 11.79 4.04 -26.17
C ARG A 176 10.71 5.08 -26.50
N SER A 177 9.57 4.69 -27.07
CA SER A 177 8.49 5.62 -27.44
C SER A 177 7.80 6.28 -26.24
N ILE A 178 7.89 5.69 -25.05
CA ILE A 178 7.32 6.24 -23.80
C ILE A 178 8.40 6.76 -22.84
N LYS A 179 9.67 6.74 -23.25
CA LYS A 179 10.82 7.08 -22.38
C LYS A 179 10.69 8.47 -21.77
N VAL A 180 10.27 9.45 -22.56
CA VAL A 180 10.15 10.84 -22.09
C VAL A 180 9.07 10.94 -21.01
N GLN A 181 7.93 10.30 -21.23
CA GLN A 181 6.83 10.27 -20.27
C GLN A 181 7.23 9.52 -19.00
N ALA A 182 7.88 8.35 -19.12
CA ALA A 182 8.39 7.60 -17.98
C ALA A 182 9.37 8.45 -17.13
N LEU A 183 10.29 9.17 -17.77
CA LEU A 183 11.22 10.06 -17.06
C LEU A 183 10.51 11.24 -16.39
N LEU A 184 9.45 11.79 -16.99
CA LEU A 184 8.64 12.83 -16.36
C LEU A 184 7.95 12.30 -15.09
N HIS A 185 7.40 11.09 -15.13
CA HIS A 185 6.84 10.45 -13.93
C HIS A 185 7.92 10.28 -12.84
N VAL A 186 9.13 9.86 -13.21
CA VAL A 186 10.25 9.71 -12.26
C VAL A 186 10.66 11.04 -11.62
N GLU A 187 10.70 12.12 -12.40
CA GLU A 187 10.95 13.48 -11.88
C GLU A 187 9.85 13.91 -10.91
N MET A 188 8.58 13.71 -11.27
CA MET A 188 7.44 14.04 -10.43
C MET A 188 7.39 13.20 -9.13
N LEU A 189 7.74 11.92 -9.21
CA LEU A 189 7.88 11.04 -8.04
C LEU A 189 9.06 11.46 -7.15
N SER A 190 10.11 12.05 -7.70
CA SER A 190 11.21 12.61 -6.91
C SER A 190 10.73 13.78 -6.04
N HIS A 191 9.83 14.63 -6.56
CA HIS A 191 9.20 15.66 -5.74
C HIS A 191 8.31 15.07 -4.63
N VAL A 192 7.54 14.03 -4.93
CA VAL A 192 6.75 13.30 -3.91
C VAL A 192 7.67 12.74 -2.81
N ARG A 193 8.81 12.17 -3.20
CA ARG A 193 9.80 11.60 -2.27
C ARG A 193 10.32 12.64 -1.28
N GLU A 194 10.72 13.82 -1.75
CA GLU A 194 11.21 14.90 -0.88
C GLU A 194 10.14 15.32 0.14
N ARG A 195 8.88 15.43 -0.30
CA ARG A 195 7.78 15.78 0.59
C ARG A 195 7.51 14.70 1.64
N LEU A 196 7.58 13.43 1.27
CA LEU A 196 7.46 12.32 2.21
C LEU A 196 8.61 12.33 3.24
N LEU A 197 9.83 12.66 2.80
CA LEU A 197 10.98 12.82 3.70
C LEU A 197 10.76 13.98 4.68
N ASP A 198 10.26 15.11 4.22
CA ASP A 198 9.93 16.26 5.08
C ASP A 198 8.88 15.88 6.14
N GLN A 199 7.82 15.15 5.76
CA GLN A 199 6.81 14.69 6.72
C GLN A 199 7.39 13.71 7.73
N LEU A 200 8.19 12.74 7.28
CA LEU A 200 8.88 11.81 8.18
C LEU A 200 9.80 12.52 9.16
N GLN A 201 10.52 13.55 8.70
CA GLN A 201 11.41 14.32 9.55
C GLN A 201 10.64 15.10 10.62
N ARG A 202 9.50 15.72 10.25
CA ARG A 202 8.61 16.40 11.21
C ARG A 202 8.13 15.46 12.31
N ILE A 203 7.70 14.25 11.97
CA ILE A 203 7.22 13.25 12.96
C ILE A 203 8.37 12.79 13.89
N ARG A 204 9.61 12.76 13.38
CA ARG A 204 10.78 12.46 14.21
C ARG A 204 11.13 13.58 15.18
N GLU A 205 11.02 14.83 14.74
CA GLU A 205 11.41 16.03 15.49
C GLU A 205 10.42 16.47 16.56
N GLN A 206 9.15 16.02 16.50
CA GLN A 206 8.13 16.26 17.53
C GLN A 206 8.37 15.48 18.86
N GLN A 207 9.64 15.29 19.26
CA GLN A 207 10.04 14.67 20.54
C GLN A 207 9.97 15.62 21.73
#